data_AF-A0A176S7R1-F1
#
_entry.id   AF-A0A176S7R1-F1
#
_cell.length_a   1.000
_cell.length_b   1.000
_cell.length_c   1.000
_cell.angle_alpha   90.00
_cell.angle_beta   90.00
_cell.angle_gamma   90.00
#
_symmetry.space_group_name_H-M   'P 1'
#
loop_
_entity.id
_entity.type
_entity.pdbx_description
1 polymer ?
#
loop_
_entity_poly.entity_id
_entity_poly.type
_entity_poly.pdbx_seq_one_letter_code
_entity_poly.pdbx_strand_id
1 'polypeptide(L)'
;MLVLIIELCLEEEKPVSMKFELSLNNINFKLMIKQNAKENEWAEDLPPKCPPEAAYAPNYETFYRLVKQFPPSEEDFYSHRKLYPEKSFNTNECRAKSLSIFSCFNECAKLLKLPLHRHKKIVQFILPPESGVILQTGNNPAHYSWWK
;
A
#
# COMPACT_ATOMS: atom_id res chain seq x y z
N MET A 1 11.51 -10.61 11.32
CA MET A 1 11.85 -9.17 11.28
C MET A 1 11.59 -8.72 9.87
N LEU A 2 10.61 -7.85 9.68
CA LEU A 2 10.22 -7.40 8.37
C LEU A 2 10.43 -5.90 8.26
N VAL A 3 11.24 -5.50 7.29
CA VAL A 3 11.61 -4.11 7.09
C VAL A 3 10.87 -3.63 5.84
N LEU A 4 9.82 -2.84 6.03
CA LEU A 4 9.29 -2.02 4.95
C LEU A 4 10.27 -0.87 4.73
N ILE A 5 11.05 -0.93 3.64
CA ILE A 5 11.97 0.13 3.27
C ILE A 5 11.18 1.17 2.48
N ILE A 6 11.05 2.38 3.02
CA ILE A 6 10.43 3.52 2.33
C ILE A 6 11.52 4.54 2.01
N GLU A 7 11.65 4.88 0.73
CA GLU A 7 12.60 5.88 0.25
C GLU A 7 11.86 7.06 -0.39
N LEU A 8 12.29 8.28 -0.10
CA LEU A 8 11.80 9.48 -0.79
C LEU A 8 12.47 9.59 -2.16
N CYS A 9 11.68 9.64 -3.23
CA CYS A 9 12.19 9.93 -4.57
C CYS A 9 12.22 11.46 -4.78
N LEU A 10 13.40 12.07 -4.72
CA LEU A 10 13.63 13.45 -5.17
C LEU A 10 14.15 13.44 -6.60
N GLU A 11 13.72 14.40 -7.42
CA GLU A 11 14.38 14.68 -8.70
C GLU A 11 15.82 15.13 -8.39
N GLU A 12 16.79 14.31 -8.80
CA GLU A 12 18.24 14.54 -8.70
C GLU A 12 18.76 14.91 -7.29
N GLU A 13 18.80 13.94 -6.36
CA GLU A 13 19.94 13.66 -5.47
C GLU A 13 19.63 12.47 -4.54
N LYS A 14 20.67 11.77 -4.08
CA LYS A 14 20.68 10.41 -3.51
C LYS A 14 19.52 10.09 -2.53
N PRO A 15 18.90 8.88 -2.61
CA PRO A 15 17.80 8.50 -1.74
C PRO A 15 18.25 8.40 -0.27
N VAL A 16 17.50 9.03 0.62
CA VAL A 16 17.64 8.86 2.07
C VAL A 16 16.80 7.64 2.48
N SER A 17 17.46 6.54 2.84
CA SER A 17 16.80 5.33 3.33
C SER A 17 16.61 5.39 4.84
N MET A 18 15.38 5.16 5.30
CA MET A 18 15.06 5.02 6.73
C MET A 18 14.42 3.65 6.97
N LYS A 19 14.97 2.90 7.94
CA LYS A 19 14.47 1.59 8.35
C LYS A 19 13.52 1.77 9.54
N PHE A 20 12.32 1.21 9.46
CA PHE A 20 11.44 1.07 10.61
C PHE A 20 11.61 -0.33 11.21
N GLU A 21 11.96 -0.41 12.50
CA GLU A 21 12.04 -1.66 13.26
C GLU A 21 10.90 -1.73 14.28
N LEU A 22 10.13 -2.82 14.27
CA LEU A 22 9.25 -3.21 15.37
C LEU A 22 9.78 -4.51 15.98
N SER A 23 10.09 -4.45 17.28
CA SER A 23 10.66 -5.55 18.07
C SER A 23 9.59 -6.57 18.44
N LEU A 24 9.89 -7.86 18.26
CA LEU A 24 9.11 -8.96 18.84
C LEU A 24 10.05 -10.00 19.44
N ASN A 25 10.10 -10.01 20.78
CA ASN A 25 10.63 -11.13 21.56
C ASN A 25 9.56 -12.22 21.65
N ASN A 26 9.88 -13.43 21.19
CA ASN A 26 9.72 -14.71 21.92
C ASN A 26 9.37 -15.92 21.04
N ILE A 27 10.16 -16.96 21.28
CA ILE A 27 10.29 -18.25 20.60
C ILE A 27 9.01 -19.13 20.71
N ASN A 28 8.04 -18.75 21.56
CA ASN A 28 6.79 -19.49 21.76
C ASN A 28 5.78 -19.34 20.59
N PHE A 29 5.95 -18.38 19.68
CA PHE A 29 5.03 -18.18 18.55
C PHE A 29 5.10 -19.32 17.52
N LYS A 30 6.25 -19.98 17.38
CA LYS A 30 6.51 -20.94 16.29
C LYS A 30 5.69 -22.23 16.38
N LEU A 31 5.18 -22.60 17.57
CA LEU A 31 4.44 -23.85 17.78
C LEU A 31 2.91 -23.73 17.59
N MET A 32 2.33 -22.51 17.62
CA MET A 32 0.87 -22.33 17.42
C MET A 32 0.45 -22.15 15.95
N ILE A 33 1.40 -21.95 15.02
CA ILE A 33 1.11 -21.65 13.59
C ILE A 33 0.62 -22.88 12.81
N LYS A 34 0.65 -24.09 13.38
CA LYS A 34 0.23 -25.31 12.67
C LYS A 34 -1.29 -25.59 12.67
N GLN A 35 -2.12 -24.84 13.39
CA GLN A 35 -3.52 -25.25 13.63
C GLN A 35 -4.64 -24.22 13.42
N ASN A 36 -4.38 -22.99 12.98
CA ASN A 36 -5.49 -22.09 12.58
C ASN A 36 -5.05 -21.17 11.45
N ALA A 37 -5.67 -21.31 10.28
CA ALA A 37 -5.63 -20.30 9.23
C ALA A 37 -6.28 -19.04 9.79
N LYS A 38 -5.44 -18.03 10.05
CA LYS A 38 -5.82 -16.76 10.69
C LYS A 38 -6.89 -16.08 9.81
N GLU A 39 -8.01 -15.69 10.41
CA GLU A 39 -8.87 -14.64 9.83
C GLU A 39 -7.95 -13.45 9.52
N ASN A 40 -7.88 -13.05 8.25
CA ASN A 40 -7.02 -11.94 7.83
C ASN A 40 -7.56 -10.66 8.49
N GLU A 41 -6.87 -10.18 9.53
CA GLU A 41 -7.11 -8.86 10.13
C GLU A 41 -6.68 -7.79 9.12
N TRP A 42 -7.59 -7.45 8.19
CA TRP A 42 -7.41 -6.31 7.30
C TRP A 42 -7.35 -5.01 8.12
N ALA A 43 -6.56 -4.05 7.68
CA ALA A 43 -6.43 -2.75 8.34
C ALA A 43 -7.73 -1.92 8.31
N GLU A 44 -8.67 -2.29 7.44
CA GLU A 44 -9.99 -1.67 7.29
C GLU A 44 -11.02 -2.76 6.98
N ASP A 45 -12.27 -2.57 7.43
CA ASP A 45 -13.37 -3.49 7.10
C ASP A 45 -13.53 -3.62 5.59
N LEU A 46 -13.49 -4.83 5.06
CA LEU A 46 -13.69 -5.07 3.62
C LEU A 46 -15.09 -5.64 3.36
N PRO A 47 -15.74 -5.28 2.24
CA PRO A 47 -17.03 -5.86 1.88
C PRO A 47 -16.87 -7.34 1.54
N PRO A 48 -17.98 -8.12 1.50
CA PRO A 48 -17.94 -9.51 1.07
C PRO A 48 -17.27 -9.66 -0.31
N LYS A 49 -16.46 -10.71 -0.48
CA LYS A 49 -15.68 -10.98 -1.71
C LYS A 49 -14.64 -9.88 -2.04
N CYS A 50 -14.11 -9.23 -1.01
CA CYS A 50 -13.00 -8.30 -1.10
C CYS A 50 -11.89 -8.73 -0.12
N PRO A 51 -10.62 -8.78 -0.54
CA PRO A 51 -10.11 -8.49 -1.90
C PRO A 51 -10.61 -9.48 -2.96
N PRO A 52 -10.50 -9.16 -4.26
CA PRO A 52 -10.85 -10.10 -5.32
C PRO A 52 -9.98 -11.37 -5.25
N GLU A 53 -10.53 -12.53 -5.62
CA GLU A 53 -9.81 -13.82 -5.59
C GLU A 53 -8.53 -13.83 -6.43
N ALA A 54 -8.49 -13.03 -7.49
CA ALA A 54 -7.31 -12.86 -8.34
C ALA A 54 -6.19 -12.00 -7.70
N ALA A 55 -6.47 -11.33 -6.58
CA ALA A 55 -5.44 -10.58 -5.86
C ALA A 55 -4.42 -11.54 -5.25
N TYR A 56 -3.15 -11.15 -5.27
CA TYR A 56 -2.05 -12.01 -4.86
C TYR A 56 -1.17 -11.32 -3.81
N ALA A 57 -0.53 -12.12 -2.96
CA ALA A 57 0.47 -11.62 -2.04
C ALA A 57 1.73 -11.19 -2.82
N PRO A 58 2.22 -9.95 -2.67
CA PRO A 58 3.39 -9.47 -3.40
C PRO A 58 4.64 -10.24 -2.97
N ASN A 59 5.65 -10.36 -3.84
CA ASN A 59 6.90 -11.04 -3.49
C ASN A 59 8.10 -10.09 -3.55
N TYR A 60 8.22 -9.22 -2.54
CA TYR A 60 9.28 -8.19 -2.47
C TYR A 60 9.31 -7.31 -3.73
N GLU A 61 8.14 -7.04 -4.30
CA GLU A 61 7.96 -6.18 -5.46
C GLU A 61 8.07 -4.70 -5.05
N THR A 62 8.65 -3.88 -5.92
CA THR A 62 8.81 -2.44 -5.70
C THR A 62 7.61 -1.67 -6.24
N PHE A 63 7.09 -0.74 -5.43
CA PHE A 63 5.98 0.13 -5.78
C PHE A 63 6.25 1.59 -5.39
N TYR A 64 5.45 2.47 -5.99
CA TYR A 64 5.48 3.91 -5.81
C TYR A 64 4.10 4.42 -5.40
N ARG A 65 4.04 5.43 -4.53
CA ARG A 65 2.79 6.09 -4.13
C ARG A 65 2.99 7.57 -3.82
N LEU A 66 1.95 8.36 -4.04
CA LEU A 66 1.88 9.73 -3.56
C LEU A 66 1.54 9.81 -2.07
N VAL A 67 2.35 10.55 -1.32
CA VAL A 67 2.16 10.84 0.11
C VAL A 67 2.05 12.36 0.33
N LYS A 68 1.31 12.77 1.36
CA LYS A 68 1.15 14.17 1.75
C LYS A 68 2.43 14.73 2.34
N GLN A 69 3.19 13.90 3.04
CA GLN A 69 4.39 14.31 3.77
C GLN A 69 5.49 13.25 3.74
N PHE A 70 6.71 13.66 4.13
CA PHE A 70 7.82 12.75 4.34
C PHE A 70 8.51 13.10 5.67
N PRO A 71 8.69 12.14 6.60
CA PRO A 71 8.28 10.73 6.50
C PRO A 71 6.75 10.57 6.40
N PRO A 72 6.24 9.55 5.66
CA PRO A 72 4.80 9.33 5.51
C PRO A 72 4.13 9.09 6.86
N SER A 73 2.89 9.56 7.01
CA SER A 73 2.05 9.21 8.16
C SER A 73 1.20 7.99 7.87
N GLU A 74 0.55 7.43 8.89
CA GLU A 74 -0.41 6.33 8.70
C GLU A 74 -1.57 6.74 7.76
N GLU A 75 -1.98 8.00 7.81
CA GLU A 75 -3.06 8.54 6.99
C GLU A 75 -2.74 8.50 5.48
N ASP A 76 -1.46 8.56 5.10
CA ASP A 76 -1.03 8.41 3.70
C ASP A 76 -1.36 7.02 3.13
N PHE A 77 -1.61 6.05 4.01
CA PHE A 77 -1.97 4.67 3.72
C PHE A 77 -3.40 4.32 4.16
N TYR A 78 -4.28 5.30 4.33
CA TYR A 78 -5.72 5.07 4.43
C TYR A 78 -6.37 4.97 3.04
N SER A 79 -7.34 4.08 2.92
CA SER A 79 -8.13 3.97 1.71
C SER A 79 -8.92 5.25 1.44
N HIS A 80 -9.34 5.44 0.19
CA HIS A 80 -10.20 6.58 -0.15
C HIS A 80 -11.52 6.53 0.64
N ARG A 81 -12.09 5.34 0.87
CA ARG A 81 -13.30 5.19 1.66
C ARG A 81 -13.10 5.60 3.12
N LYS A 82 -11.97 5.28 3.75
CA LYS A 82 -11.67 5.71 5.13
C LYS A 82 -11.46 7.22 5.22
N LEU A 83 -10.81 7.83 4.23
CA LEU A 83 -10.60 9.28 4.18
C LEU A 83 -11.87 10.08 3.87
N TYR A 84 -12.79 9.51 3.08
CA TYR A 84 -14.03 10.17 2.68
C TYR A 84 -15.23 9.22 2.80
N PRO A 85 -15.70 8.93 4.03
CA PRO A 85 -16.75 7.93 4.30
C PRO A 85 -18.05 8.16 3.55
N GLU A 86 -18.46 9.41 3.36
CA GLU A 86 -19.73 9.79 2.72
C GLU A 86 -19.60 10.05 1.21
N LYS A 87 -18.37 9.99 0.66
CA LYS A 87 -18.16 10.31 -0.76
C LYS A 87 -18.63 9.16 -1.63
N SER A 88 -19.37 9.48 -2.69
CA SER A 88 -19.63 8.53 -3.78
C SER A 88 -18.40 8.45 -4.68
N PHE A 89 -17.89 7.24 -4.90
CA PHE A 89 -16.77 6.99 -5.80
C PHE A 89 -17.27 6.38 -7.10
N ASN A 90 -16.64 6.75 -8.22
CA ASN A 90 -16.89 6.11 -9.52
C ASN A 90 -16.15 4.76 -9.62
N THR A 91 -16.29 3.91 -8.61
CA THR A 91 -15.72 2.56 -8.54
C THR A 91 -16.48 1.74 -7.50
N ASN A 92 -16.23 0.43 -7.43
CA ASN A 92 -16.87 -0.42 -6.43
C ASN A 92 -16.24 -0.23 -5.03
N GLU A 93 -16.98 -0.61 -3.99
CA GLU A 93 -16.52 -0.44 -2.60
C GLU A 93 -15.21 -1.16 -2.30
N CYS A 94 -14.98 -2.33 -2.89
CA CYS A 94 -13.74 -3.06 -2.70
C CYS A 94 -12.52 -2.24 -3.17
N ARG A 95 -12.61 -1.61 -4.35
CA ARG A 95 -11.56 -0.73 -4.87
C ARG A 95 -11.47 0.58 -4.10
N ALA A 96 -12.60 1.15 -3.65
CA ALA A 96 -12.60 2.34 -2.80
C ALA A 96 -11.89 2.12 -1.45
N LYS A 97 -11.91 0.87 -0.96
CA LYS A 97 -11.20 0.40 0.23
C LYS A 97 -9.76 -0.09 -0.03
N SER A 98 -9.27 0.03 -1.25
CA SER A 98 -7.87 -0.25 -1.60
C SER A 98 -7.02 1.02 -1.61
N LEU A 99 -5.70 0.84 -1.55
CA LEU A 99 -4.70 1.87 -1.80
C LEU A 99 -4.21 1.80 -3.24
N SER A 100 -4.25 2.92 -3.96
CA SER A 100 -3.55 3.05 -5.23
C SER A 100 -2.03 3.06 -5.04
N ILE A 101 -1.35 2.11 -5.67
CA ILE A 101 0.10 2.06 -5.78
C ILE A 101 0.48 1.85 -7.25
N PHE A 102 1.72 2.18 -7.61
CA PHE A 102 2.19 2.13 -8.99
C PHE A 102 3.45 1.29 -9.11
N SER A 103 3.54 0.40 -10.10
CA SER A 103 4.77 -0.37 -10.38
C SER A 103 5.81 0.43 -11.17
N CYS A 104 5.47 1.65 -11.61
CA CYS A 104 6.35 2.53 -12.39
C CYS A 104 6.34 3.95 -11.82
N PHE A 105 7.53 4.48 -11.53
CA PHE A 105 7.72 5.84 -11.02
C PHE A 105 7.12 6.89 -11.97
N ASN A 106 7.40 6.82 -13.27
CA ASN A 106 6.93 7.80 -14.25
C ASN A 106 5.40 7.85 -14.33
N GLU A 107 4.72 6.71 -14.19
CA GLU A 107 3.26 6.66 -14.16
C GLU A 107 2.70 7.28 -12.87
N CYS A 108 3.36 7.05 -11.73
CA CYS A 108 3.01 7.74 -10.47
C CYS A 108 3.25 9.25 -10.58
N ALA A 109 4.36 9.68 -11.18
CA ALA A 109 4.75 11.08 -11.31
C ALA A 109 3.80 11.88 -12.21
N LYS A 110 3.13 11.26 -13.19
CA LYS A 110 2.07 11.92 -13.97
C LYS A 110 0.96 12.48 -13.09
N LEU A 111 0.67 11.87 -11.95
CA LEU A 111 -0.35 12.36 -11.02
C LEU A 111 0.01 13.73 -10.43
N LEU A 112 1.30 14.06 -10.27
CA LEU A 112 1.74 15.36 -9.75
C LEU A 112 1.35 16.54 -10.68
N LYS A 113 1.05 16.26 -11.96
CA LYS A 113 0.56 17.28 -12.91
C LYS A 113 -0.87 17.72 -12.60
N LEU A 114 -1.63 16.94 -11.81
CA LEU A 114 -2.99 17.29 -11.42
C LEU A 114 -2.97 18.31 -10.27
N PRO A 115 -3.79 19.38 -10.32
CA PRO A 115 -3.81 20.41 -9.26
C PRO A 115 -4.01 19.87 -7.84
N LEU A 116 -4.79 18.80 -7.69
CA LEU A 116 -5.07 18.15 -6.41
C LEU A 116 -3.83 17.44 -5.81
N HIS A 117 -2.82 17.14 -6.61
CA HIS A 117 -1.70 16.28 -6.24
C HIS A 117 -0.33 16.96 -6.38
N ARG A 118 -0.27 18.16 -6.98
CA ARG A 118 0.98 18.89 -7.24
C ARG A 118 1.89 19.15 -6.02
N HIS A 119 1.33 19.13 -4.81
CA HIS A 119 2.07 19.35 -3.57
C HIS A 119 2.47 18.06 -2.84
N LYS A 120 2.07 16.89 -3.36
CA LYS A 120 2.40 15.59 -2.78
C LYS A 120 3.82 15.19 -3.16
N LYS A 121 4.38 14.24 -2.42
CA LYS A 121 5.69 13.63 -2.68
C LYS A 121 5.50 12.19 -3.17
N ILE A 122 6.49 11.64 -3.88
CA ILE A 122 6.49 10.23 -4.26
C ILE A 122 7.42 9.48 -3.31
N VAL A 123 6.94 8.37 -2.77
CA VAL A 123 7.77 7.40 -2.06
C VAL A 123 7.85 6.10 -2.85
N GLN A 124 9.02 5.48 -2.80
CA GLN A 124 9.26 4.11 -3.23
C GLN A 124 9.23 3.19 -2.01
N PHE A 125 8.66 2.01 -2.15
CA PHE A 125 8.70 0.98 -1.11
C PHE A 125 8.65 -0.42 -1.71
N ILE A 126 9.17 -1.38 -0.95
CA ILE A 126 9.16 -2.81 -1.31
C ILE A 126 8.05 -3.48 -0.49
N LEU A 127 7.18 -4.27 -1.11
CA LEU A 127 6.12 -5.01 -0.43
C LEU A 127 6.47 -6.49 -0.23
N PRO A 128 6.77 -6.92 1.00
CA PRO A 128 6.83 -8.34 1.36
C PRO A 128 5.47 -9.07 1.30
N PRO A 129 5.45 -10.42 1.21
CA PRO A 129 4.23 -11.22 1.11
C PRO A 129 3.16 -11.04 2.20
N GLU A 130 3.56 -10.63 3.40
CA GLU A 130 2.66 -10.37 4.53
C GLU A 130 2.08 -8.96 4.55
N SER A 131 2.42 -8.12 3.57
CA SER A 131 1.92 -6.74 3.49
C SER A 131 0.48 -6.64 2.98
N GLY A 132 -0.26 -7.75 2.94
CA GLY A 132 -1.58 -7.85 2.32
C GLY A 132 -1.49 -8.34 0.87
N VAL A 133 -2.45 -7.96 0.04
CA VAL A 133 -2.58 -8.44 -1.35
C VAL A 133 -2.76 -7.30 -2.34
N ILE A 134 -2.30 -7.53 -3.56
CA ILE A 134 -2.33 -6.55 -4.64
C ILE A 134 -3.02 -7.13 -5.88
N LEU A 135 -3.57 -6.24 -6.71
CA LEU A 135 -4.12 -6.60 -8.02
C LEU A 135 -3.96 -5.41 -8.98
N GLN A 136 -3.55 -5.66 -10.21
CA GLN A 136 -3.57 -4.63 -11.25
C GLN A 136 -5.02 -4.21 -11.51
N THR A 137 -5.33 -2.91 -11.39
CA THR A 137 -6.69 -2.42 -11.62
C THR A 137 -6.72 -1.13 -12.45
N GLY A 138 -7.81 -0.95 -13.18
CA GLY A 138 -8.00 0.22 -14.06
C GLY A 138 -7.23 0.09 -15.36
N ASN A 139 -7.26 1.16 -16.17
CA ASN A 139 -6.74 1.13 -17.54
C ASN A 139 -5.22 1.36 -17.62
N ASN A 140 -4.59 1.85 -16.54
CA ASN A 140 -3.14 2.00 -16.49
C ASN A 140 -2.52 0.68 -16.04
N PRO A 141 -1.72 -0.01 -16.88
CA PRO A 141 -1.09 -1.28 -16.51
C PRO A 141 -0.11 -1.16 -15.33
N ALA A 142 0.38 0.04 -15.04
CA ALA A 142 1.23 0.30 -13.88
C ALA A 142 0.43 0.55 -12.58
N HIS A 143 -0.90 0.72 -12.63
CA HIS A 143 -1.72 0.98 -11.46
C HIS A 143 -2.22 -0.31 -10.80
N TYR A 144 -1.99 -0.42 -9.49
CA TYR A 144 -2.41 -1.53 -8.66
C TYR A 144 -3.28 -1.04 -7.51
N SER A 145 -4.26 -1.85 -7.14
CA SER A 145 -5.00 -1.76 -5.89
C SER A 145 -4.31 -2.63 -4.86
N TRP A 146 -4.06 -2.08 -3.68
CA TRP A 146 -3.45 -2.76 -2.54
C TRP A 146 -4.39 -2.79 -1.34
N TRP A 147 -4.68 -3.98 -0.83
CA TRP A 147 -5.45 -4.23 0.39
C TRP A 147 -4.50 -4.76 1.45
N LYS A 148 -4.51 -4.15 2.63
CA LYS A 148 -3.58 -4.41 3.74
C LYS A 148 -4.34 -4.64 5.03
#